data_AF-A0A016VHI6-F1
#
_entry.id   AF-A0A016VHI6-F1
#
_cell.length_a   1.000
_cell.length_b   1.000
_cell.length_c   1.000
_cell.angle_alpha   90.00
_cell.angle_beta   90.00
_cell.angle_gamma   90.00
#
_symmetry.space_group_name_H-M   'P 1'
#
loop_
_entity.id
_entity.type
_entity.pdbx_description
1 polymer ?
#
loop_
_entity_poly.entity_id
_entity_poly.type
_entity_poly.pdbx_seq_one_letter_code
_entity_poly.pdbx_strand_id
1 'polypeptide(L)'
;MLIKMLIGLLVLLNSYVTATTTYYPENQCGDASQGFRLEILSAHNNLRGRLARGEIEQDDGSKLKGSKTLFKFNYDCNLEALAMAAIPVDCSRRPAIDLSPLGRSQNLAIVAVTGDPSKIPILQATVNAAIFTWADRLNVDLLKNPTYTNKRMAPFANMIYNQSLSLGCMGYYCSAGAKTAIVCVYSDIPKIGAPLYWDDSNDQKGCNKTSCEQVTDVAKPKCDRNAGPNQGLCGTATKILTTTVAPPTTPSSSSKSSASSSSSSSPASSTSAKPTTTTKPASTEAMTEEIRNKIITMHNYRRTIVAQGTVRNGKEGNPNCPMATNMYEMRYDMALEAEAQAYADTCSTGPSGVQTSGENVYHSPSTTISFFDAVVKAQQSWFSVIYRNGVNPKMKYTRFLEQKDDAPTAFTQMVWAKSYKIGCGVRRCSSSTFVVCRYSPRGNIYDEFIYYTGTTPCAMCLNACKDALCPAPSA
;
A
#
# COMPACT_ATOMS: atom_id res chain seq x y z
N MET A 1 -25.07 67.44 -15.57
CA MET A 1 -23.80 67.65 -14.83
C MET A 1 -23.88 66.84 -13.54
N LEU A 2 -22.76 66.27 -13.09
CA LEU A 2 -22.60 65.22 -12.07
C LEU A 2 -23.58 65.26 -10.87
N ILE A 3 -24.15 64.10 -10.52
CA ILE A 3 -24.52 63.77 -9.13
C ILE A 3 -23.44 62.81 -8.61
N LYS A 4 -22.70 63.22 -7.58
CA LYS A 4 -21.60 62.44 -6.98
C LYS A 4 -22.10 61.60 -5.79
N MET A 5 -21.71 60.33 -5.83
CA MET A 5 -21.39 59.41 -4.72
C MET A 5 -21.72 59.87 -3.29
N LEU A 6 -22.54 59.08 -2.59
CA LEU A 6 -22.21 58.65 -1.23
C LEU A 6 -21.88 57.15 -1.27
N ILE A 7 -20.76 56.77 -0.66
CA ILE A 7 -20.27 55.38 -0.62
C ILE A 7 -20.92 54.67 0.57
N GLY A 8 -21.79 53.69 0.28
CA GLY A 8 -22.28 52.75 1.28
C GLY A 8 -21.19 51.71 1.61
N LEU A 9 -20.86 51.57 2.89
CA LEU A 9 -19.86 50.63 3.39
C LEU A 9 -20.36 49.18 3.29
N LEU A 10 -20.19 48.52 2.14
CA LEU A 10 -20.46 47.09 2.02
C LEU A 10 -19.28 46.30 2.60
N VAL A 11 -19.42 45.83 3.83
CA VAL A 11 -18.47 44.90 4.45
C VAL A 11 -18.61 43.54 3.76
N LEU A 12 -17.81 43.33 2.71
CA LEU A 12 -17.57 42.00 2.17
C LEU A 12 -16.75 41.21 3.20
N LEU A 13 -17.46 40.53 4.11
CA LEU A 13 -16.93 39.37 4.80
C LEU A 13 -16.63 38.31 3.74
N ASN A 14 -15.43 38.40 3.17
CA ASN A 14 -14.90 37.38 2.28
C ASN A 14 -14.60 36.16 3.16
N SER A 15 -15.61 35.30 3.33
CA SER A 15 -15.49 34.00 3.95
C SER A 15 -14.60 33.13 3.07
N TYR A 16 -13.29 33.30 3.26
CA TYR A 16 -12.29 32.35 2.79
C TYR A 16 -12.58 31.01 3.46
N VAL A 17 -13.43 30.22 2.82
CA VAL A 17 -13.50 28.78 3.03
C VAL A 17 -12.13 28.26 2.61
N THR A 18 -11.24 28.10 3.58
CA THR A 18 -10.00 27.35 3.41
C THR A 18 -10.37 25.98 2.92
N ALA A 19 -10.13 25.71 1.63
CA ALA A 19 -10.53 24.45 1.02
C ALA A 19 -9.77 23.31 1.71
N THR A 20 -10.48 22.61 2.60
CA THR A 20 -9.94 21.45 3.30
C THR A 20 -9.69 20.34 2.29
N THR A 21 -8.42 19.99 2.09
CA THR A 21 -8.03 18.80 1.36
C THR A 21 -8.51 17.57 2.13
N THR A 22 -9.47 16.82 1.59
CA THR A 22 -9.97 15.61 2.25
C THR A 22 -9.34 14.37 1.64
N TYR A 23 -8.71 13.57 2.51
CA TYR A 23 -8.10 12.29 2.20
C TYR A 23 -9.08 11.17 2.59
N TYR A 24 -9.19 10.13 1.77
CA TYR A 24 -9.97 8.95 2.11
C TYR A 24 -9.08 7.71 1.97
N PRO A 25 -8.90 6.90 3.03
CA PRO A 25 -9.56 6.94 4.35
C PRO A 25 -8.89 7.89 5.38
N GLU A 26 -9.67 8.40 6.34
CA GLU A 26 -9.23 9.36 7.39
C GLU A 26 -8.60 8.71 8.65
N ASN A 27 -8.38 7.39 8.66
CA ASN A 27 -7.96 6.63 9.85
C ASN A 27 -6.77 5.71 9.57
N GLN A 28 -6.04 5.30 10.62
CA GLN A 28 -5.11 4.17 10.57
C GLN A 28 -5.74 2.97 9.83
N CYS A 29 -4.94 2.26 9.03
CA CYS A 29 -5.43 1.07 8.34
C CYS A 29 -5.53 -0.11 9.31
N GLY A 30 -6.72 -0.28 9.87
CA GLY A 30 -7.04 -1.33 10.84
C GLY A 30 -8.47 -1.87 10.75
N ASP A 31 -9.39 -1.20 10.04
CA ASP A 31 -10.74 -1.68 9.80
C ASP A 31 -11.22 -1.32 8.39
N ALA A 32 -11.82 -2.30 7.70
CA ALA A 32 -12.46 -2.18 6.40
C ALA A 32 -13.99 -2.37 6.47
N SER A 33 -14.56 -2.35 7.69
CA SER A 33 -16.00 -2.50 7.94
C SER A 33 -16.81 -1.20 7.77
N GLN A 34 -16.15 -0.05 7.59
CA GLN A 34 -16.80 1.27 7.45
C GLN A 34 -16.09 2.20 6.45
N GLY A 35 -16.81 3.24 6.01
CA GLY A 35 -16.28 4.34 5.19
C GLY A 35 -15.75 3.90 3.83
N PHE A 36 -14.79 4.67 3.29
CA PHE A 36 -14.24 4.43 1.95
C PHE A 36 -13.71 3.00 1.74
N ARG A 37 -13.06 2.42 2.76
CA ARG A 37 -12.53 1.04 2.70
C ARG A 37 -13.64 0.01 2.53
N LEU A 38 -14.77 0.17 3.24
CA LEU A 38 -15.95 -0.69 3.05
C LEU A 38 -16.49 -0.52 1.64
N GLU A 39 -16.76 0.71 1.21
CA GLU A 39 -17.44 0.97 -0.06
C GLU A 39 -16.63 0.47 -1.25
N ILE A 40 -15.32 0.78 -1.30
CA ILE A 40 -14.46 0.35 -2.40
C ILE A 40 -14.28 -1.18 -2.42
N LEU A 41 -14.16 -1.84 -1.26
CA LEU A 41 -14.06 -3.29 -1.17
C LEU A 41 -15.37 -3.99 -1.56
N SER A 42 -16.49 -3.46 -1.06
CA SER A 42 -17.85 -3.93 -1.33
C SER A 42 -18.17 -3.86 -2.82
N ALA A 43 -17.85 -2.74 -3.47
CA ALA A 43 -18.11 -2.56 -4.90
C ALA A 43 -17.25 -3.48 -5.79
N HIS A 44 -15.97 -3.68 -5.47
CA HIS A 44 -15.14 -4.67 -6.16
C HIS A 44 -15.66 -6.10 -5.98
N ASN A 45 -16.04 -6.47 -4.75
CA ASN A 45 -16.56 -7.81 -4.48
C ASN A 45 -17.92 -8.01 -5.13
N ASN A 46 -18.80 -7.00 -5.17
CA ASN A 46 -20.08 -7.08 -5.89
C ASN A 46 -19.88 -7.37 -7.38
N LEU A 47 -18.95 -6.66 -8.03
CA LEU A 47 -18.59 -6.91 -9.42
C LEU A 47 -18.12 -8.36 -9.62
N ARG A 48 -17.22 -8.85 -8.76
CA ARG A 48 -16.73 -10.23 -8.81
C ARG A 48 -17.83 -11.27 -8.53
N GLY A 49 -18.75 -11.02 -7.58
CA GLY A 49 -19.84 -11.93 -7.25
C GLY A 49 -20.92 -12.00 -8.33
N ARG A 50 -21.17 -10.89 -9.02
CA ARG A 50 -21.96 -10.86 -10.26
C ARG A 50 -21.25 -11.63 -11.39
N LEU A 51 -19.95 -11.43 -11.59
CA LEU A 51 -19.17 -12.20 -12.56
C LEU A 51 -19.20 -13.70 -12.27
N ALA A 52 -18.97 -14.11 -11.02
CA ALA A 52 -19.01 -15.51 -10.60
C ALA A 52 -20.36 -16.19 -10.94
N ARG A 53 -21.46 -15.43 -10.80
CA ARG A 53 -22.83 -15.85 -11.15
C ARG A 53 -23.18 -15.70 -12.64
N GLY A 54 -22.30 -15.16 -13.49
CA GLY A 54 -22.58 -14.93 -14.91
C GLY A 54 -23.58 -13.79 -15.18
N GLU A 55 -23.64 -12.81 -14.27
CA GLU A 55 -24.58 -11.67 -14.29
C GLU A 55 -23.99 -10.39 -14.91
N ILE A 56 -22.86 -10.50 -15.61
CA ILE A 56 -22.23 -9.40 -16.34
C ILE A 56 -22.55 -9.58 -17.82
N GLU A 57 -23.35 -8.65 -18.35
CA GLU A 57 -23.66 -8.53 -19.77
C GLU A 57 -22.58 -7.70 -20.48
N GLN A 58 -22.32 -8.04 -21.74
CA GLN A 58 -21.43 -7.33 -22.66
C GLN A 58 -22.26 -6.50 -23.66
N ASP A 59 -21.61 -5.61 -24.42
CA ASP A 59 -22.31 -4.68 -25.33
C ASP A 59 -23.05 -5.40 -26.48
N ASP A 60 -22.68 -6.64 -26.81
CA ASP A 60 -23.40 -7.50 -27.77
C ASP A 60 -24.60 -8.25 -27.16
N GLY A 61 -24.92 -7.98 -25.89
CA GLY A 61 -25.98 -8.65 -25.12
C GLY A 61 -25.62 -10.05 -24.63
N SER A 62 -24.42 -10.57 -24.92
CA SER A 62 -23.97 -11.85 -24.38
C SER A 62 -23.49 -11.72 -22.93
N LYS A 63 -23.50 -12.82 -22.18
CA LYS A 63 -23.07 -12.83 -20.76
C LYS A 63 -21.69 -13.43 -20.60
N LEU A 64 -20.90 -12.84 -19.70
CA LEU A 64 -19.63 -13.41 -19.27
C LEU A 64 -19.85 -14.76 -18.60
N LYS A 65 -18.99 -15.73 -18.91
CA LYS A 65 -19.01 -17.04 -18.26
C LYS A 65 -18.74 -16.89 -16.76
N GLY A 66 -19.53 -17.57 -15.94
CA GLY A 66 -19.38 -17.57 -14.49
C GLY A 66 -18.22 -18.44 -13.98
N SER A 67 -17.93 -18.32 -12.69
CA SER A 67 -16.82 -19.02 -12.02
C SER A 67 -17.21 -19.47 -10.62
N LYS A 68 -16.90 -20.71 -10.26
CA LYS A 68 -17.12 -21.31 -8.94
C LYS A 68 -15.94 -21.17 -8.00
N THR A 69 -14.82 -20.63 -8.50
CA THR A 69 -13.50 -20.59 -7.85
C THR A 69 -12.94 -19.17 -7.74
N LEU A 70 -13.70 -18.16 -8.15
CA LEU A 70 -13.34 -16.76 -7.98
C LEU A 70 -13.43 -16.34 -6.51
N PHE A 71 -12.34 -15.82 -5.96
CA PHE A 71 -12.27 -15.34 -4.58
C PHE A 71 -12.73 -13.89 -4.45
N LYS A 72 -13.32 -13.54 -3.30
CA LYS A 72 -13.50 -12.15 -2.87
C LYS A 72 -12.17 -11.56 -2.45
N PHE A 73 -12.00 -10.27 -2.67
CA PHE A 73 -10.86 -9.55 -2.14
C PHE A 73 -10.94 -9.43 -0.62
N ASN A 74 -9.77 -9.57 0.01
CA ASN A 74 -9.47 -9.07 1.33
C ASN A 74 -8.87 -7.66 1.25
N TYR A 75 -9.14 -6.81 2.25
CA TYR A 75 -8.47 -5.51 2.32
C TYR A 75 -7.04 -5.66 2.87
N ASP A 76 -6.08 -4.99 2.24
CA ASP A 76 -4.67 -5.01 2.64
C ASP A 76 -4.06 -3.60 2.77
N CYS A 77 -3.55 -3.33 3.96
CA CYS A 77 -2.99 -2.04 4.33
C CYS A 77 -1.62 -1.74 3.68
N ASN A 78 -0.88 -2.76 3.26
CA ASN A 78 0.34 -2.58 2.49
C ASN A 78 -0.01 -2.15 1.06
N LEU A 79 -1.07 -2.74 0.47
CA LEU A 79 -1.59 -2.32 -0.83
C LEU A 79 -2.23 -0.93 -0.77
N GLU A 80 -2.91 -0.57 0.31
CA GLU A 80 -3.36 0.82 0.56
C GLU A 80 -2.15 1.78 0.61
N ALA A 81 -1.09 1.42 1.33
CA ALA A 81 0.12 2.23 1.38
C ALA A 81 0.81 2.41 0.01
N LEU A 82 0.67 1.43 -0.91
CA LEU A 82 1.08 1.56 -2.31
C LEU A 82 0.12 2.44 -3.12
N ALA A 83 -1.20 2.34 -2.90
CA ALA A 83 -2.18 3.22 -3.52
C ALA A 83 -1.94 4.70 -3.14
N MET A 84 -1.62 4.96 -1.87
CA MET A 84 -1.18 6.28 -1.38
C MET A 84 0.10 6.78 -2.08
N ALA A 85 1.03 5.89 -2.43
CA ALA A 85 2.26 6.29 -3.12
C ALA A 85 2.04 6.55 -4.62
N ALA A 86 1.02 5.93 -5.23
CA ALA A 86 0.70 6.04 -6.65
C ALA A 86 -0.39 7.07 -6.98
N ILE A 87 -1.08 7.65 -5.99
CA ILE A 87 -2.17 8.61 -6.22
C ILE A 87 -1.66 9.98 -6.71
N PRO A 88 -2.19 10.52 -7.82
CA PRO A 88 -1.84 11.86 -8.29
C PRO A 88 -2.59 12.92 -7.45
N VAL A 89 -1.87 13.63 -6.59
CA VAL A 89 -2.40 14.68 -5.69
C VAL A 89 -2.83 15.98 -6.43
N ASP A 90 -2.62 16.04 -7.73
CA ASP A 90 -3.13 17.06 -8.66
C ASP A 90 -4.35 16.56 -9.47
N CYS A 91 -4.81 15.33 -9.21
CA CYS A 91 -5.81 14.61 -10.01
C CYS A 91 -5.44 14.48 -11.51
N SER A 92 -4.14 14.40 -11.82
CA SER A 92 -3.66 14.04 -13.15
C SER A 92 -4.17 12.67 -13.60
N ARG A 93 -4.38 12.49 -14.91
CA ARG A 93 -4.86 11.22 -15.50
C ARG A 93 -3.80 10.11 -15.56
N ARG A 94 -2.65 10.28 -14.91
CA ARG A 94 -1.57 9.29 -14.80
C ARG A 94 -1.25 9.09 -13.32
N PRO A 95 -0.98 7.86 -12.86
CA PRO A 95 -0.54 7.65 -11.49
C PRO A 95 0.83 8.29 -11.26
N ALA A 96 1.11 8.66 -10.02
CA ALA A 96 2.40 9.24 -9.64
C ALA A 96 3.55 8.22 -9.76
N ILE A 97 3.24 6.93 -9.64
CA ILE A 97 4.20 5.81 -9.71
C ILE A 97 3.54 4.62 -10.46
N ASP A 98 4.31 3.95 -11.32
CA ASP A 98 3.97 2.63 -11.86
C ASP A 98 4.49 1.53 -10.91
N LEU A 99 3.58 0.70 -10.45
CA LEU A 99 3.79 -0.40 -9.50
C LEU A 99 3.91 -1.76 -10.21
N SER A 100 3.78 -1.81 -11.54
CA SER A 100 3.99 -3.03 -12.32
C SER A 100 5.38 -3.67 -12.13
N PRO A 101 6.49 -2.93 -11.90
CA PRO A 101 7.79 -3.54 -11.56
C PRO A 101 7.81 -4.25 -10.20
N LEU A 102 6.84 -3.98 -9.33
CA LEU A 102 6.68 -4.59 -8.00
C LEU A 102 5.75 -5.82 -8.04
N GLY A 103 5.37 -6.29 -9.23
CA GLY A 103 4.43 -7.40 -9.42
C GLY A 103 2.99 -7.05 -9.02
N ARG A 104 2.65 -5.77 -8.90
CA ARG A 104 1.30 -5.31 -8.53
C ARG A 104 0.64 -4.62 -9.71
N SER A 105 -0.59 -4.99 -10.01
CA SER A 105 -1.43 -4.18 -10.90
C SER A 105 -2.08 -3.02 -10.15
N GLN A 106 -2.42 -1.96 -10.88
CA GLN A 106 -3.09 -0.79 -10.30
C GLN A 106 -4.13 -0.21 -11.26
N ASN A 107 -5.17 0.37 -10.68
CA ASN A 107 -6.18 1.15 -11.38
C ASN A 107 -6.16 2.59 -10.87
N LEU A 108 -6.47 3.55 -11.75
CA LEU A 108 -6.67 4.97 -11.43
C LEU A 108 -7.98 5.44 -12.08
N ALA A 109 -8.81 6.13 -11.31
CA ALA A 109 -9.97 6.88 -11.80
C ALA A 109 -9.85 8.33 -11.36
N ILE A 110 -10.26 9.28 -12.22
CA ILE A 110 -10.45 10.69 -11.87
C ILE A 110 -11.93 10.99 -12.06
N VAL A 111 -12.67 11.06 -10.95
CA VAL A 111 -14.13 11.20 -10.94
C VAL A 111 -14.47 12.66 -10.63
N ALA A 112 -15.36 13.28 -11.40
CA ALA A 112 -15.92 14.59 -11.06
C ALA A 112 -16.95 14.44 -9.93
N VAL A 113 -16.90 15.30 -8.92
CA VAL A 113 -17.74 15.22 -7.71
C VAL A 113 -18.52 16.52 -7.55
N THR A 114 -19.82 16.39 -7.30
CA THR A 114 -20.71 17.50 -6.96
C THR A 114 -21.17 17.33 -5.52
N GLY A 115 -20.92 18.34 -4.68
CA GLY A 115 -21.21 18.28 -3.25
C GLY A 115 -20.01 17.86 -2.39
N ASP A 116 -20.28 17.58 -1.12
CA ASP A 116 -19.26 17.24 -0.12
C ASP A 116 -18.86 15.75 -0.23
N PRO A 117 -17.60 15.43 -0.59
CA PRO A 117 -17.13 14.05 -0.77
C PRO A 117 -17.14 13.22 0.51
N SER A 118 -17.25 13.83 1.70
CA SER A 118 -17.28 13.10 2.99
C SER A 118 -18.64 12.47 3.26
N LYS A 119 -19.69 12.90 2.55
CA LYS A 119 -21.05 12.37 2.72
C LYS A 119 -21.15 11.00 2.07
N ILE A 120 -21.60 9.99 2.83
CA ILE A 120 -21.72 8.59 2.41
C ILE A 120 -22.37 8.42 1.01
N PRO A 121 -23.48 9.10 0.65
CA PRO A 121 -24.06 8.95 -0.69
C PRO A 121 -23.15 9.46 -1.82
N ILE A 122 -22.39 10.54 -1.58
CA ILE A 122 -21.44 11.10 -2.54
C ILE A 122 -20.21 10.19 -2.66
N LEU A 123 -19.73 9.67 -1.53
CA LEU A 123 -18.64 8.69 -1.48
C LEU A 123 -18.99 7.41 -2.26
N GLN A 124 -20.19 6.86 -2.02
CA GLN A 124 -20.73 5.70 -2.73
C GLN A 124 -20.87 5.97 -4.24
N ALA A 125 -21.44 7.10 -4.63
CA ALA A 125 -21.56 7.49 -6.04
C ALA A 125 -20.17 7.64 -6.71
N THR A 126 -19.19 8.22 -6.00
CA THR A 126 -17.82 8.41 -6.48
C THR A 126 -17.09 7.08 -6.66
N VAL A 127 -17.23 6.17 -5.70
CA VAL A 127 -16.70 4.79 -5.77
C VAL A 127 -17.33 4.02 -6.93
N ASN A 128 -18.66 4.04 -7.06
CA ASN A 128 -19.37 3.37 -8.14
C ASN A 128 -18.99 3.92 -9.51
N ALA A 129 -18.80 5.23 -9.65
CA ALA A 129 -18.31 5.85 -10.89
C ALA A 129 -16.86 5.41 -11.24
N ALA A 130 -15.99 5.20 -10.25
CA ALA A 130 -14.65 4.67 -10.48
C ALA A 130 -14.69 3.20 -10.96
N ILE A 131 -15.47 2.34 -10.29
CA ILE A 131 -15.68 0.94 -10.71
C ILE A 131 -16.28 0.88 -12.11
N PHE A 132 -17.30 1.70 -12.40
CA PHE A 132 -17.88 1.82 -13.74
C PHE A 132 -16.82 2.23 -14.76
N THR A 133 -16.03 3.28 -14.51
CA THR A 133 -14.95 3.75 -15.41
C THR A 133 -13.89 2.66 -15.70
N TRP A 134 -13.66 1.74 -14.76
CA TRP A 134 -12.75 0.61 -14.96
C TRP A 134 -13.40 -0.58 -15.68
N ALA A 135 -14.72 -0.74 -15.57
CA ALA A 135 -15.50 -1.75 -16.28
C ALA A 135 -15.89 -1.34 -17.71
N ASP A 136 -16.12 -0.05 -17.96
CA ASP A 136 -16.51 0.57 -19.24
C ASP A 136 -15.48 0.36 -20.38
N ARG A 137 -14.28 -0.15 -20.05
CA ARG A 137 -13.28 -0.59 -21.04
C ARG A 137 -13.40 -2.06 -21.46
N LEU A 138 -14.55 -2.67 -21.19
CA LEU A 138 -14.99 -3.86 -21.90
C LEU A 138 -15.02 -3.55 -23.40
N ASN A 139 -14.55 -4.50 -24.21
CA ASN A 139 -14.59 -4.41 -25.66
C ASN A 139 -15.00 -5.80 -26.17
N VAL A 140 -15.96 -5.83 -27.09
CA VAL A 140 -16.84 -6.98 -27.36
C VAL A 140 -16.12 -8.32 -27.61
N ASP A 141 -14.93 -8.31 -28.22
CA ASP A 141 -14.18 -9.54 -28.57
C ASP A 141 -13.54 -10.28 -27.38
N LEU A 142 -13.46 -9.65 -26.20
CA LEU A 142 -12.39 -9.96 -25.24
C LEU A 142 -12.63 -11.14 -24.30
N LEU A 143 -13.88 -11.58 -24.09
CA LEU A 143 -14.22 -12.46 -22.95
C LEU A 143 -15.13 -13.66 -23.27
N LYS A 144 -15.27 -14.06 -24.54
CA LYS A 144 -15.80 -15.41 -24.87
C LYS A 144 -14.99 -16.53 -24.19
N ASN A 145 -13.69 -16.31 -24.05
CA ASN A 145 -12.81 -17.00 -23.13
C ASN A 145 -12.15 -15.94 -22.22
N PRO A 146 -12.04 -16.16 -20.90
CA PRO A 146 -11.58 -15.13 -19.97
C PRO A 146 -10.04 -14.98 -20.00
N THR A 147 -9.47 -14.56 -21.12
CA THR A 147 -8.02 -14.47 -21.33
C THR A 147 -7.56 -13.02 -21.43
N TYR A 148 -6.45 -12.67 -20.76
CA TYR A 148 -5.89 -11.32 -20.83
C TYR A 148 -5.09 -11.13 -22.13
N THR A 149 -5.75 -10.70 -23.19
CA THR A 149 -5.14 -10.58 -24.54
C THR A 149 -4.57 -9.20 -24.84
N ASN A 150 -5.02 -8.13 -24.17
CA ASN A 150 -4.66 -6.76 -24.51
C ASN A 150 -4.44 -5.88 -23.26
N LYS A 151 -3.35 -5.10 -23.23
CA LYS A 151 -3.06 -4.16 -22.11
C LYS A 151 -4.16 -3.11 -21.89
N ARG A 152 -4.97 -2.79 -22.91
CA ARG A 152 -6.13 -1.89 -22.76
C ARG A 152 -7.20 -2.43 -21.81
N MET A 153 -7.24 -3.75 -21.59
CA MET A 153 -8.14 -4.42 -20.66
C MET A 153 -7.75 -4.21 -19.19
N ALA A 154 -6.54 -3.73 -18.90
CA ALA A 154 -5.97 -3.71 -17.55
C ALA A 154 -6.97 -3.22 -16.47
N PRO A 155 -7.72 -2.10 -16.65
CA PRO A 155 -8.66 -1.64 -15.63
C PRO A 155 -9.69 -2.70 -15.21
N PHE A 156 -10.31 -3.39 -16.16
CA PHE A 156 -11.27 -4.45 -15.87
C PHE A 156 -10.58 -5.73 -15.40
N ALA A 157 -9.53 -6.15 -16.12
CA ALA A 157 -8.75 -7.35 -15.85
C ALA A 157 -8.23 -7.41 -14.41
N ASN A 158 -7.70 -6.30 -13.88
CA ASN A 158 -7.17 -6.19 -12.53
C ASN A 158 -8.24 -6.47 -11.46
N MET A 159 -9.48 -6.01 -11.68
CA MET A 159 -10.61 -6.23 -10.76
C MET A 159 -11.09 -7.67 -10.74
N ILE A 160 -10.95 -8.41 -11.85
CA ILE A 160 -11.50 -9.77 -12.01
C ILE A 160 -10.46 -10.88 -11.94
N TYR A 161 -9.17 -10.55 -11.81
CA TYR A 161 -8.08 -11.53 -11.78
C TYR A 161 -8.21 -12.46 -10.57
N ASN A 162 -8.13 -13.78 -10.80
CA ASN A 162 -8.31 -14.80 -9.77
C ASN A 162 -7.09 -14.96 -8.85
N GLN A 163 -5.87 -14.66 -9.33
CA GLN A 163 -4.66 -14.71 -8.51
C GLN A 163 -4.57 -13.53 -7.53
N SER A 164 -5.26 -12.42 -7.80
CA SER A 164 -5.37 -11.31 -6.86
C SER A 164 -6.39 -11.65 -5.77
N LEU A 165 -5.92 -11.91 -4.54
CA LEU A 165 -6.74 -12.22 -3.36
C LEU A 165 -6.95 -11.02 -2.41
N SER A 166 -6.16 -9.97 -2.56
CA SER A 166 -6.34 -8.71 -1.83
C SER A 166 -6.17 -7.47 -2.71
N LEU A 167 -6.75 -6.38 -2.23
CA LEU A 167 -6.57 -5.02 -2.74
C LEU A 167 -6.35 -4.03 -1.58
N GLY A 168 -5.86 -2.84 -1.91
CA GLY A 168 -5.94 -1.68 -1.04
C GLY A 168 -6.01 -0.41 -1.90
N CYS A 169 -6.74 0.59 -1.43
CA CYS A 169 -7.09 1.75 -2.24
C CYS A 169 -6.90 3.06 -1.49
N MET A 170 -6.73 4.14 -2.23
CA MET A 170 -6.65 5.50 -1.73
C MET A 170 -7.57 6.42 -2.55
N GLY A 171 -8.25 7.34 -1.89
CA GLY A 171 -9.02 8.43 -2.48
C GLY A 171 -8.45 9.79 -2.07
N TYR A 172 -8.36 10.73 -3.01
CA TYR A 172 -7.86 12.09 -2.76
C TYR A 172 -8.74 13.12 -3.48
N TYR A 173 -9.27 14.09 -2.74
CA TYR A 173 -10.12 15.14 -3.30
C TYR A 173 -9.32 16.41 -3.69
N CYS A 174 -9.30 16.70 -4.99
CA CYS A 174 -8.73 17.92 -5.57
C CYS A 174 -9.79 19.03 -5.65
N SER A 175 -9.81 19.87 -4.62
CA SER A 175 -10.73 21.01 -4.49
C SER A 175 -10.72 21.96 -5.70
N ALA A 176 -9.53 22.26 -6.25
CA ALA A 176 -9.35 23.16 -7.39
C ALA A 176 -10.05 22.71 -8.70
N GLY A 177 -10.49 21.45 -8.78
CA GLY A 177 -11.18 20.91 -9.95
C GLY A 177 -12.46 20.15 -9.65
N ALA A 178 -12.95 20.18 -8.39
CA ALA A 178 -14.07 19.37 -7.89
C ALA A 178 -13.99 17.90 -8.35
N LYS A 179 -12.82 17.27 -8.13
CA LYS A 179 -12.52 15.91 -8.59
C LYS A 179 -11.94 15.06 -7.47
N THR A 180 -12.25 13.78 -7.47
CA THR A 180 -11.60 12.78 -6.63
C THR A 180 -10.75 11.87 -7.51
N ALA A 181 -9.46 11.78 -7.21
CA ALA A 181 -8.62 10.69 -7.68
C ALA A 181 -8.88 9.46 -6.81
N ILE A 182 -9.07 8.30 -7.42
CA ILE A 182 -9.12 7.01 -6.72
C ILE A 182 -8.07 6.10 -7.35
N VAL A 183 -7.14 5.59 -6.54
CA VAL A 183 -6.21 4.53 -6.93
C VAL A 183 -6.52 3.27 -6.15
N CYS A 184 -6.52 2.12 -6.82
CA CYS A 184 -6.54 0.80 -6.19
C CYS A 184 -5.34 0.00 -6.67
N VAL A 185 -4.70 -0.72 -5.76
CA VAL A 185 -3.56 -1.61 -6.02
C VAL A 185 -3.96 -3.02 -5.64
N TYR A 186 -3.68 -3.99 -6.51
CA TYR A 186 -4.07 -5.38 -6.35
C TYR A 186 -2.84 -6.25 -6.08
N SER A 187 -3.07 -7.38 -5.40
CA SER A 187 -2.01 -8.30 -4.95
C SER A 187 -1.28 -9.04 -6.07
N ASP A 188 -1.75 -9.05 -7.31
CA ASP A 188 -1.04 -9.65 -8.45
C ASP A 188 -1.29 -8.83 -9.74
N ILE A 189 -0.64 -9.21 -10.83
CA ILE A 189 -0.69 -8.57 -12.14
C ILE A 189 -1.09 -9.57 -13.25
N PRO A 190 -2.16 -9.30 -14.02
CA PRO A 190 -2.54 -10.13 -15.17
C PRO A 190 -1.41 -10.26 -16.20
N LYS A 191 -1.13 -11.51 -16.62
CA LYS A 191 -0.09 -11.85 -17.60
C LYS A 191 -0.70 -12.03 -18.99
N ILE A 192 -0.12 -11.42 -20.02
CA ILE A 192 -0.68 -11.48 -21.39
C ILE A 192 -0.72 -12.94 -21.86
N GLY A 193 -1.85 -13.37 -22.41
CA GLY A 193 -2.12 -14.74 -22.83
C GLY A 193 -2.56 -15.69 -21.71
N ALA A 194 -2.52 -15.27 -20.44
CA ALA A 194 -3.01 -16.08 -19.32
C ALA A 194 -4.53 -15.90 -19.08
N PRO A 195 -5.22 -16.90 -18.51
CA PRO A 195 -6.59 -16.73 -18.03
C PRO A 195 -6.65 -15.71 -16.88
N LEU A 196 -7.71 -14.90 -16.88
CA LEU A 196 -8.07 -13.97 -15.82
C LEU A 196 -8.79 -14.70 -14.67
N TYR A 197 -9.62 -15.68 -14.99
CA TYR A 197 -10.29 -16.57 -14.05
C TYR A 197 -10.63 -17.90 -14.76
N TRP A 198 -11.07 -18.91 -14.00
CA TRP A 198 -11.53 -20.19 -14.58
C TRP A 198 -13.04 -20.17 -14.77
N ASP A 199 -13.48 -20.50 -15.99
CA ASP A 199 -14.87 -20.49 -16.43
C ASP A 199 -15.57 -21.84 -16.24
N ASP A 200 -16.14 -22.06 -15.04
CA ASP A 200 -16.73 -23.34 -14.61
C ASP A 200 -18.14 -23.26 -13.97
N SER A 201 -18.76 -22.07 -13.86
CA SER A 201 -20.15 -21.94 -13.37
C SER A 201 -21.18 -22.04 -14.49
N ASN A 202 -21.44 -23.28 -14.93
CA ASN A 202 -22.53 -23.63 -15.85
C ASN A 202 -23.94 -23.44 -15.23
N ASP A 203 -24.01 -23.21 -13.92
CA ASP A 203 -25.24 -23.09 -13.12
C ASP A 203 -25.57 -21.66 -12.70
N GLN A 204 -24.77 -20.67 -13.11
CA GLN A 204 -24.96 -19.23 -12.83
C GLN A 204 -25.13 -18.89 -11.34
N LYS A 205 -24.50 -19.68 -10.46
CA LYS A 205 -24.60 -19.56 -8.99
C LYS A 205 -23.29 -19.18 -8.31
N GLY A 206 -22.20 -19.08 -9.05
CA GLY A 206 -20.87 -18.88 -8.49
C GLY A 206 -20.42 -20.10 -7.70
N CYS A 207 -19.69 -19.89 -6.62
CA CYS A 207 -19.16 -20.97 -5.80
C CYS A 207 -20.24 -21.88 -5.19
N ASN A 208 -19.81 -23.09 -4.84
CA ASN A 208 -20.53 -23.98 -3.94
C ASN A 208 -19.56 -24.44 -2.81
N LYS A 209 -20.02 -25.33 -1.91
CA LYS A 209 -19.20 -25.73 -0.76
C LYS A 209 -17.85 -26.34 -1.16
N THR A 210 -17.83 -27.19 -2.20
CA THR A 210 -16.64 -27.97 -2.58
C THR A 210 -15.80 -27.30 -3.65
N SER A 211 -16.35 -26.39 -4.47
CA SER A 211 -15.57 -25.71 -5.53
C SER A 211 -14.42 -24.88 -4.96
N CYS A 212 -14.66 -24.15 -3.86
CA CYS A 212 -13.61 -23.36 -3.22
C CYS A 212 -12.47 -24.22 -2.63
N GLU A 213 -12.75 -25.47 -2.25
CA GLU A 213 -11.79 -26.43 -1.69
C GLU A 213 -10.85 -27.01 -2.77
N GLN A 214 -11.16 -26.82 -4.06
CA GLN A 214 -10.30 -27.26 -5.19
C GLN A 214 -9.06 -26.38 -5.37
N VAL A 215 -8.98 -25.23 -4.70
CA VAL A 215 -7.81 -24.34 -4.72
C VAL A 215 -6.91 -24.69 -3.53
N THR A 216 -5.89 -25.52 -3.80
CA THR A 216 -5.02 -26.17 -2.80
C THR A 216 -4.11 -25.22 -2.02
N ASP A 217 -3.78 -24.06 -2.60
CA ASP A 217 -2.77 -23.14 -2.07
C ASP A 217 -3.38 -22.07 -1.13
N VAL A 218 -4.66 -22.24 -0.78
CA VAL A 218 -5.44 -21.26 -0.02
C VAL A 218 -5.98 -21.88 1.27
N ALA A 219 -5.73 -21.22 2.40
CA ALA A 219 -6.12 -21.75 3.71
C ALA A 219 -7.64 -21.64 3.94
N LYS A 220 -8.25 -22.77 4.30
CA LYS A 220 -9.66 -22.91 4.76
C LYS A 220 -10.67 -22.12 3.89
N PRO A 221 -10.71 -22.34 2.57
CA PRO A 221 -11.55 -21.55 1.68
C PRO A 221 -13.03 -21.88 1.90
N LYS A 222 -13.90 -20.85 1.92
CA LYS A 222 -15.34 -20.99 2.16
C LYS A 222 -16.14 -20.21 1.13
N CYS A 223 -17.14 -20.84 0.52
CA CYS A 223 -18.11 -20.15 -0.34
C CYS A 223 -19.05 -19.24 0.46
N ASP A 224 -19.18 -17.99 0.04
CA ASP A 224 -20.13 -17.02 0.57
C ASP A 224 -21.45 -17.08 -0.25
N ARG A 225 -22.49 -17.66 0.36
CA ARG A 225 -23.79 -17.90 -0.28
C ARG A 225 -24.87 -16.89 0.12
N ASN A 226 -24.56 -15.98 1.04
CA ASN A 226 -25.50 -15.00 1.54
C ASN A 226 -25.73 -13.91 0.49
N ALA A 227 -26.95 -13.37 0.42
CA ALA A 227 -27.24 -12.22 -0.42
C ALA A 227 -26.42 -11.01 0.05
N GLY A 228 -25.75 -10.33 -0.88
CA GLY A 228 -24.85 -9.21 -0.58
C GLY A 228 -23.67 -9.12 -1.55
N PRO A 229 -22.69 -8.23 -1.29
CA PRO A 229 -21.58 -7.97 -2.22
C PRO A 229 -20.67 -9.18 -2.44
N ASN A 230 -20.60 -10.13 -1.50
CA ASN A 230 -19.73 -11.31 -1.64
C ASN A 230 -20.43 -12.52 -2.27
N GLN A 231 -21.71 -12.42 -2.65
CA GLN A 231 -22.53 -13.58 -3.05
C GLN A 231 -21.93 -14.33 -4.23
N GLY A 232 -21.71 -15.63 -4.06
CA GLY A 232 -21.14 -16.51 -5.08
C GLY A 232 -19.61 -16.53 -5.13
N LEU A 233 -18.91 -15.89 -4.17
CA LEU A 233 -17.45 -15.86 -4.09
C LEU A 233 -16.86 -16.78 -3.03
N CYS A 234 -15.69 -17.33 -3.32
CA CYS A 234 -14.84 -17.98 -2.33
C CYS A 234 -14.20 -16.95 -1.40
N GLY A 235 -14.07 -17.25 -0.11
CA GLY A 235 -13.41 -16.42 0.88
C GLY A 235 -12.31 -17.18 1.62
N THR A 236 -11.26 -16.48 2.01
CA THR A 236 -10.10 -17.01 2.76
C THR A 236 -9.48 -15.89 3.60
N ALA A 237 -8.62 -16.24 4.57
CA ALA A 237 -7.74 -15.31 5.24
C ALA A 237 -6.43 -15.03 4.45
N THR A 238 -6.09 -15.84 3.45
CA THR A 238 -4.91 -15.62 2.59
C THR A 238 -5.05 -14.29 1.82
N LYS A 239 -4.05 -13.43 1.89
CA LYS A 239 -4.03 -12.12 1.21
C LYS A 239 -3.22 -12.10 -0.09
N ILE A 240 -2.18 -12.93 -0.18
CA ILE A 240 -1.26 -13.03 -1.31
C ILE A 240 -1.04 -14.53 -1.57
N LEU A 241 -1.08 -14.94 -2.84
CA LEU A 241 -0.69 -16.29 -3.25
C LEU A 241 0.84 -16.37 -3.36
N THR A 242 1.42 -17.45 -2.84
CA THR A 242 2.87 -17.74 -2.97
C THR A 242 3.23 -18.41 -4.30
N THR A 243 2.22 -18.90 -5.02
CA THR A 243 2.30 -19.72 -6.22
C THR A 243 1.16 -19.34 -7.16
N THR A 244 1.37 -19.41 -8.48
CA THR A 244 0.24 -19.26 -9.42
C THR A 244 -0.62 -20.50 -9.32
N VAL A 245 -1.86 -20.33 -8.83
CA VAL A 245 -2.82 -21.43 -8.69
C VAL A 245 -3.16 -21.99 -10.07
N ALA A 246 -3.17 -23.31 -10.18
CA ALA A 246 -3.53 -24.05 -11.39
C ALA A 246 -5.06 -24.15 -11.56
N PRO A 247 -5.57 -24.42 -12.78
CA PRO A 247 -6.99 -24.73 -12.98
C PRO A 247 -7.46 -25.90 -12.11
N PRO A 248 -8.71 -25.91 -11.62
CA PRO A 248 -9.25 -27.02 -10.85
C PRO A 248 -9.17 -28.34 -11.63
N THR A 249 -8.33 -29.27 -11.18
CA THR A 249 -8.29 -30.64 -11.72
C THR A 249 -9.51 -31.39 -11.21
N THR A 250 -10.26 -32.04 -12.10
CA THR A 250 -11.47 -32.78 -11.76
C THR A 250 -11.11 -34.02 -10.91
N PRO A 251 -11.45 -34.11 -9.61
CA PRO A 251 -10.99 -35.21 -8.78
C PRO A 251 -11.92 -36.42 -8.92
N SER A 252 -11.35 -37.57 -9.29
CA SER A 252 -11.99 -38.87 -9.08
C SER A 252 -11.98 -39.24 -7.59
N SER A 253 -12.79 -40.23 -7.22
CA SER A 253 -13.27 -40.46 -5.85
C SER A 253 -12.28 -41.05 -4.83
N SER A 254 -12.62 -40.84 -3.55
CA SER A 254 -12.18 -41.55 -2.33
C SER A 254 -10.82 -41.12 -1.73
N SER A 255 -10.59 -41.15 -0.40
CA SER A 255 -11.41 -41.63 0.73
C SER A 255 -11.18 -40.79 2.01
N LYS A 256 -12.08 -40.94 3.01
CA LYS A 256 -12.13 -40.14 4.27
C LYS A 256 -11.12 -40.60 5.32
N SER A 257 -10.76 -39.70 6.25
CA SER A 257 -10.52 -40.02 7.67
C SER A 257 -10.79 -38.80 8.56
N SER A 258 -11.05 -39.01 9.85
CA SER A 258 -11.93 -38.14 10.67
C SER A 258 -11.34 -37.74 12.03
N ALA A 259 -12.00 -36.74 12.67
CA ALA A 259 -11.98 -36.43 14.12
C ALA A 259 -10.70 -35.75 14.68
N SER A 260 -10.71 -34.97 15.77
CA SER A 260 -11.82 -34.36 16.55
C SER A 260 -11.36 -33.10 17.30
N SER A 261 -12.29 -32.44 18.01
CA SER A 261 -12.13 -31.19 18.79
C SER A 261 -11.66 -31.36 20.24
N SER A 262 -11.08 -30.31 20.84
CA SER A 262 -11.43 -29.81 22.20
C SER A 262 -10.78 -28.43 22.50
N SER A 263 -11.02 -27.86 23.70
CA SER A 263 -11.09 -26.41 23.97
C SER A 263 -10.51 -25.99 25.35
N SER A 264 -10.69 -24.71 25.74
CA SER A 264 -10.44 -24.06 27.07
C SER A 264 -8.98 -23.61 27.36
N SER A 265 -8.66 -22.59 28.19
CA SER A 265 -9.40 -21.43 28.76
C SER A 265 -8.43 -20.42 29.44
N SER A 266 -8.83 -19.15 29.63
CA SER A 266 -8.04 -18.08 30.30
C SER A 266 -7.97 -18.19 31.84
N PRO A 267 -7.16 -17.35 32.53
CA PRO A 267 -7.75 -16.20 33.26
C PRO A 267 -6.91 -14.89 33.29
N ALA A 268 -7.48 -13.84 33.90
CA ALA A 268 -6.95 -12.46 34.10
C ALA A 268 -5.97 -12.36 35.31
N SER A 269 -5.31 -11.24 35.69
CA SER A 269 -5.61 -9.78 35.66
C SER A 269 -4.29 -8.94 35.55
N SER A 270 -4.10 -7.64 35.87
CA SER A 270 -4.87 -6.61 36.63
C SER A 270 -4.65 -5.14 36.17
N THR A 271 -4.16 -4.22 37.03
CA THR A 271 -4.33 -2.75 36.96
C THR A 271 -3.13 -1.93 37.46
N SER A 272 -2.85 -0.75 36.88
CA SER A 272 -2.84 0.55 37.60
C SER A 272 -2.81 1.76 36.64
N ALA A 273 -2.91 3.00 37.17
CA ALA A 273 -3.49 4.15 36.46
C ALA A 273 -2.59 5.39 36.20
N LYS A 274 -3.19 6.32 35.44
CA LYS A 274 -2.83 7.68 34.98
C LYS A 274 -2.10 8.60 36.00
N PRO A 275 -1.45 9.69 35.51
CA PRO A 275 -2.08 11.01 35.69
C PRO A 275 -2.00 11.99 34.50
N THR A 276 -2.88 13.01 34.50
CA THR A 276 -2.88 14.19 33.61
C THR A 276 -1.99 15.31 34.22
N THR A 277 -1.61 16.43 33.57
CA THR A 277 -2.49 17.56 33.17
C THR A 277 -1.77 18.58 32.24
N THR A 278 -2.54 19.43 31.57
CA THR A 278 -2.26 20.41 30.49
C THR A 278 -1.57 21.75 30.86
N THR A 279 -0.85 22.38 29.90
CA THR A 279 -1.09 23.82 29.53
C THR A 279 -0.58 24.29 28.14
N LYS A 280 -1.46 25.00 27.41
CA LYS A 280 -1.32 25.97 26.27
C LYS A 280 -0.48 25.68 24.99
N PRO A 281 -0.87 26.24 23.81
CA PRO A 281 -0.41 25.78 22.50
C PRO A 281 0.73 26.60 21.87
N ALA A 282 1.61 25.88 21.16
CA ALA A 282 2.44 26.38 20.06
C ALA A 282 2.21 25.46 18.84
N SER A 283 2.25 26.04 17.62
CA SER A 283 2.08 25.40 16.28
C SER A 283 1.80 23.88 16.26
N THR A 284 0.54 23.50 16.03
CA THR A 284 0.03 22.12 16.14
C THR A 284 0.35 21.20 14.94
N GLU A 285 1.57 21.25 14.41
CA GLU A 285 2.13 20.14 13.62
C GLU A 285 3.16 19.41 14.50
N ALA A 286 2.93 18.13 14.75
CA ALA A 286 3.76 17.30 15.62
C ALA A 286 3.97 15.91 14.99
N MET A 287 4.98 15.18 15.49
CA MET A 287 5.14 13.77 15.15
C MET A 287 4.00 12.95 15.78
N THR A 288 2.97 12.65 14.99
CA THR A 288 1.81 11.88 15.44
C THR A 288 2.07 10.38 15.35
N GLU A 289 1.28 9.60 16.08
CA GLU A 289 1.35 8.14 16.05
C GLU A 289 1.07 7.57 14.65
N GLU A 290 0.26 8.26 13.85
CA GLU A 290 0.04 7.92 12.44
C GLU A 290 1.32 8.06 11.61
N ILE A 291 2.09 9.14 11.80
CA ILE A 291 3.35 9.36 11.07
C ILE A 291 4.39 8.31 11.51
N ARG A 292 4.50 7.98 12.81
CA ARG A 292 5.36 6.89 13.32
C ARG A 292 5.02 5.54 12.66
N ASN A 293 3.73 5.20 12.63
CA ASN A 293 3.25 3.97 11.99
C ASN A 293 3.49 3.97 10.47
N LYS A 294 3.40 5.13 9.80
CA LYS A 294 3.77 5.28 8.39
C LYS A 294 5.25 5.06 8.16
N ILE A 295 6.13 5.57 9.04
CA ILE A 295 7.59 5.39 8.98
C ILE A 295 7.96 3.91 9.05
N ILE A 296 7.50 3.16 10.06
CA ILE A 296 7.86 1.75 10.21
C ILE A 296 7.30 0.90 9.05
N THR A 297 6.05 1.14 8.65
CA THR A 297 5.40 0.38 7.56
C THR A 297 6.15 0.58 6.25
N MET A 298 6.51 1.82 5.92
CA MET A 298 7.21 2.16 4.67
C MET A 298 8.67 1.70 4.66
N HIS A 299 9.34 1.63 5.81
CA HIS A 299 10.68 1.02 5.92
C HIS A 299 10.61 -0.50 5.82
N ASN A 300 9.73 -1.17 6.58
CA ASN A 300 9.61 -2.62 6.56
C ASN A 300 9.20 -3.13 5.18
N TYR A 301 8.25 -2.48 4.50
CA TYR A 301 7.92 -2.79 3.12
C TYR A 301 9.14 -2.73 2.19
N ARG A 302 9.95 -1.67 2.27
CA ARG A 302 11.19 -1.50 1.47
C ARG A 302 12.22 -2.58 1.78
N ARG A 303 12.35 -2.98 3.04
CA ARG A 303 13.23 -4.05 3.50
C ARG A 303 12.75 -5.42 3.00
N THR A 304 11.44 -5.69 3.02
CA THR A 304 10.82 -6.89 2.43
C THR A 304 11.13 -7.02 0.95
N ILE A 305 10.87 -5.99 0.13
CA ILE A 305 11.08 -6.10 -1.33
C ILE A 305 12.57 -6.25 -1.70
N VAL A 306 13.48 -5.66 -0.92
CA VAL A 306 14.92 -5.89 -1.08
C VAL A 306 15.31 -7.30 -0.62
N ALA A 307 14.78 -7.77 0.51
CA ALA A 307 15.04 -9.13 1.01
C ALA A 307 14.54 -10.22 0.07
N GLN A 308 13.43 -9.97 -0.65
CA GLN A 308 12.87 -10.82 -1.70
C GLN A 308 13.60 -10.69 -3.06
N GLY A 309 14.59 -9.79 -3.18
CA GLY A 309 15.34 -9.60 -4.43
C GLY A 309 14.51 -9.05 -5.59
N THR A 310 13.47 -8.24 -5.31
CA THR A 310 12.58 -7.67 -6.33
C THR A 310 12.96 -6.24 -6.76
N VAL A 311 13.92 -5.62 -6.08
CA VAL A 311 14.37 -4.24 -6.34
C VAL A 311 15.56 -4.20 -7.28
N ARG A 312 15.45 -3.46 -8.39
CA ARG A 312 16.54 -3.29 -9.36
C ARG A 312 17.77 -2.60 -8.76
N ASN A 313 18.95 -3.18 -8.99
CA ASN A 313 20.22 -2.67 -8.44
C ASN A 313 20.93 -1.73 -9.44
N GLY A 314 20.55 -0.46 -9.45
CA GLY A 314 21.07 0.54 -10.39
C GLY A 314 20.15 0.79 -11.59
N LYS A 315 20.79 1.17 -12.70
CA LYS A 315 20.15 1.58 -13.94
C LYS A 315 19.32 0.47 -14.57
N GLU A 316 18.42 0.83 -15.47
CA GLU A 316 17.64 -0.13 -16.24
C GLU A 316 18.53 -1.12 -17.00
N GLY A 317 18.12 -2.39 -17.07
CA GLY A 317 18.92 -3.51 -17.57
C GLY A 317 19.83 -4.19 -16.52
N ASN A 318 20.11 -3.56 -15.38
CA ASN A 318 20.85 -4.23 -14.30
C ASN A 318 19.99 -5.33 -13.62
N PRO A 319 20.63 -6.37 -13.05
CA PRO A 319 19.95 -7.33 -12.18
C PRO A 319 19.37 -6.67 -10.93
N ASN A 320 18.47 -7.38 -10.25
CA ASN A 320 17.98 -6.98 -8.95
C ASN A 320 19.07 -7.09 -7.86
N CYS A 321 18.83 -6.40 -6.75
CA CYS A 321 19.54 -6.60 -5.50
C CYS A 321 19.41 -8.09 -5.10
N PRO A 322 20.49 -8.76 -4.65
CA PRO A 322 20.39 -10.15 -4.18
C PRO A 322 19.42 -10.28 -2.99
N MET A 323 18.77 -11.43 -2.84
CA MET A 323 17.92 -11.71 -1.67
C MET A 323 18.70 -11.64 -0.36
N ALA A 324 18.05 -11.20 0.73
CA ALA A 324 18.66 -11.02 2.04
C ALA A 324 18.30 -12.15 3.01
N THR A 325 19.29 -12.79 3.62
CA THR A 325 19.07 -13.92 4.56
C THR A 325 18.80 -13.48 6.00
N ASN A 326 19.16 -12.25 6.37
CA ASN A 326 19.25 -11.77 7.76
C ASN A 326 18.59 -10.40 8.01
N MET A 327 17.68 -9.94 7.15
CA MET A 327 17.07 -8.61 7.23
C MET A 327 16.09 -8.51 8.42
N TYR A 328 16.39 -7.73 9.46
CA TYR A 328 15.45 -7.54 10.58
C TYR A 328 14.22 -6.68 10.21
N GLU A 329 13.07 -6.98 10.82
CA GLU A 329 11.94 -6.05 10.93
C GLU A 329 12.36 -4.84 11.79
N MET A 330 12.04 -3.62 11.37
CA MET A 330 12.24 -2.40 12.15
C MET A 330 11.04 -2.16 13.08
N ARG A 331 11.34 -1.74 14.30
CA ARG A 331 10.39 -1.14 15.26
C ARG A 331 10.71 0.34 15.48
N TYR A 332 9.69 1.09 15.88
CA TYR A 332 9.87 2.50 16.23
C TYR A 332 10.54 2.64 17.60
N ASP A 333 11.39 3.65 17.78
CA ASP A 333 12.09 3.95 19.02
C ASP A 333 12.00 5.45 19.36
N MET A 334 11.39 5.74 20.50
CA MET A 334 11.10 7.13 20.93
C MET A 334 12.36 7.92 21.34
N ALA A 335 13.45 7.26 21.74
CA ALA A 335 14.70 7.96 22.03
C ALA A 335 15.36 8.43 20.73
N LEU A 336 15.33 7.59 19.69
CA LEU A 336 15.78 7.97 18.34
C LEU A 336 14.92 9.08 17.73
N GLU A 337 13.61 9.12 18.01
CA GLU A 337 12.75 10.26 17.64
C GLU A 337 13.21 11.55 18.32
N ALA A 338 13.47 11.52 19.64
CA ALA A 338 13.93 12.70 20.36
C ALA A 338 15.27 13.22 19.82
N GLU A 339 16.23 12.33 19.54
CA GLU A 339 17.51 12.68 18.89
C GLU A 339 17.32 13.25 17.47
N ALA A 340 16.40 12.67 16.69
CA ALA A 340 16.09 13.13 15.34
C ALA A 340 15.41 14.51 15.34
N GLN A 341 14.45 14.72 16.25
CA GLN A 341 13.72 15.98 16.40
C GLN A 341 14.64 17.10 16.89
N ALA A 342 15.48 16.84 17.89
CA ALA A 342 16.46 17.81 18.36
C ALA A 342 17.41 18.28 17.24
N TYR A 343 17.77 17.37 16.30
CA TYR A 343 18.53 17.77 15.12
C TYR A 343 17.69 18.49 14.06
N ALA A 344 16.46 18.04 13.80
CA ALA A 344 15.54 18.69 12.86
C ALA A 344 15.25 20.15 13.28
N ASP A 345 15.11 20.40 14.59
CA ASP A 345 14.87 21.72 15.17
C ASP A 345 15.99 22.73 14.91
N THR A 346 17.21 22.28 14.55
CA THR A 346 18.32 23.16 14.16
C THR A 346 18.14 23.80 12.78
N CYS A 347 17.28 23.22 11.92
CA CYS A 347 17.16 23.62 10.51
C CYS A 347 18.49 23.64 9.74
N SER A 348 19.44 22.79 10.12
CA SER A 348 20.71 22.54 9.40
C SER A 348 20.46 22.20 7.93
N THR A 349 21.40 22.56 7.05
CA THR A 349 21.35 22.30 5.60
C THR A 349 21.90 20.94 5.17
N GLY A 350 22.28 20.07 6.11
CA GLY A 350 22.92 18.79 5.82
C GLY A 350 22.89 17.79 6.99
N PRO A 351 23.64 16.68 6.88
CA PRO A 351 23.75 15.65 7.93
C PRO A 351 24.43 16.17 9.21
N SER A 352 24.14 15.56 10.36
CA SER A 352 24.69 15.97 11.66
C SER A 352 26.14 15.53 11.90
N GLY A 353 26.62 14.54 11.13
CA GLY A 353 27.91 13.90 11.36
C GLY A 353 27.97 13.02 12.62
N VAL A 354 26.86 12.87 13.36
CA VAL A 354 26.78 11.98 14.54
C VAL A 354 26.99 10.53 14.11
N GLN A 355 27.83 9.83 14.87
CA GLN A 355 28.30 8.48 14.53
C GLN A 355 27.81 7.37 15.49
N THR A 356 27.02 7.71 16.51
CA THR A 356 26.42 6.77 17.47
C THR A 356 25.19 6.05 16.90
N SER A 357 24.46 6.72 16.01
CA SER A 357 23.29 6.23 15.28
C SER A 357 23.47 6.48 13.78
N GLY A 358 22.74 5.72 12.96
CA GLY A 358 22.62 6.01 11.54
C GLY A 358 21.73 7.22 11.31
N GLU A 359 21.89 7.92 10.17
CA GLU A 359 21.10 9.11 9.84
C GLU A 359 20.70 9.11 8.36
N ASN A 360 19.46 9.52 8.10
CA ASN A 360 19.03 10.01 6.79
C ASN A 360 18.37 11.39 6.97
N VAL A 361 18.64 12.32 6.05
CA VAL A 361 18.10 13.70 6.07
C VAL A 361 17.42 14.05 4.75
N TYR A 362 16.35 14.86 4.78
CA TYR A 362 15.62 15.30 3.59
C TYR A 362 15.04 16.72 3.78
N HIS A 363 15.19 17.56 2.74
CA HIS A 363 14.56 18.87 2.66
C HIS A 363 13.44 18.88 1.64
N SER A 364 12.20 19.12 2.09
CA SER A 364 11.11 19.54 1.21
C SER A 364 11.24 21.04 0.96
N PRO A 365 11.26 21.53 -0.31
CA PRO A 365 11.27 22.97 -0.60
C PRO A 365 9.94 23.67 -0.27
N SER A 366 8.91 22.93 0.11
CA SER A 366 7.65 23.50 0.61
C SER A 366 7.71 23.71 2.11
N THR A 367 7.33 24.92 2.54
CA THR A 367 7.06 25.31 3.94
C THR A 367 5.60 25.14 4.35
N THR A 368 4.79 24.42 3.57
CA THR A 368 3.35 24.17 3.81
C THR A 368 2.95 22.70 3.63
N ILE A 369 3.90 21.83 3.27
CA ILE A 369 3.73 20.38 3.24
C ILE A 369 3.43 19.86 4.64
N SER A 370 2.48 18.93 4.76
CA SER A 370 2.21 18.26 6.03
C SER A 370 3.43 17.45 6.48
N PHE A 371 3.60 17.27 7.79
CA PHE A 371 4.67 16.40 8.32
C PHE A 371 4.56 14.96 7.79
N PHE A 372 3.34 14.46 7.57
CA PHE A 372 3.08 13.15 6.97
C PHE A 372 3.64 13.06 5.54
N ASP A 373 3.28 14.02 4.67
CA ASP A 373 3.71 14.04 3.27
C ASP A 373 5.22 14.26 3.15
N ALA A 374 5.79 15.10 4.02
CA ALA A 374 7.24 15.32 4.09
C ALA A 374 7.99 14.01 4.39
N VAL A 375 7.50 13.22 5.36
CA VAL A 375 8.04 11.92 5.74
C VAL A 375 7.84 10.85 4.64
N VAL A 376 6.73 10.89 3.90
CA VAL A 376 6.54 10.01 2.74
C VAL A 376 7.53 10.34 1.62
N LYS A 377 7.70 11.62 1.28
CA LYS A 377 8.66 12.08 0.26
C LYS A 377 10.11 11.80 0.66
N ALA A 378 10.47 11.98 1.93
CA ALA A 378 11.79 11.63 2.45
C ALA A 378 12.15 10.16 2.18
N GLN A 379 11.26 9.25 2.58
CA GLN A 379 11.44 7.80 2.38
C GLN A 379 11.40 7.36 0.91
N GLN A 380 10.70 8.10 0.04
CA GLN A 380 10.78 7.89 -1.41
C GLN A 380 12.15 8.33 -1.95
N SER A 381 12.58 9.55 -1.60
CA SER A 381 13.88 10.12 -2.00
C SER A 381 15.04 9.20 -1.62
N TRP A 382 15.16 8.86 -0.33
CA TRP A 382 16.23 8.01 0.21
C TRP A 382 16.29 6.63 -0.41
N PHE A 383 15.15 6.03 -0.75
CA PHE A 383 15.13 4.71 -1.37
C PHE A 383 15.47 4.77 -2.86
N SER A 384 15.02 5.82 -3.57
CA SER A 384 15.11 5.92 -5.04
C SER A 384 16.55 5.99 -5.58
N VAL A 385 17.52 6.39 -4.76
CA VAL A 385 18.95 6.51 -5.15
C VAL A 385 19.53 5.19 -5.68
N ILE A 386 19.01 4.03 -5.23
CA ILE A 386 19.44 2.71 -5.71
C ILE A 386 19.27 2.56 -7.22
N TYR A 387 18.29 3.22 -7.83
CA TYR A 387 18.04 3.13 -9.26
C TYR A 387 18.98 4.01 -10.11
N ARG A 388 19.71 4.94 -9.47
CA ARG A 388 20.76 5.75 -10.12
C ARG A 388 22.10 5.04 -10.02
N ASN A 389 22.48 4.70 -8.79
CA ASN A 389 23.75 4.06 -8.45
C ASN A 389 23.49 2.78 -7.66
N GLY A 390 23.78 1.65 -8.30
CA GLY A 390 23.72 0.34 -7.67
C GLY A 390 24.80 0.14 -6.61
N VAL A 391 24.53 -0.82 -5.73
CA VAL A 391 25.47 -1.42 -4.78
C VAL A 391 26.20 -2.59 -5.47
N ASN A 392 27.40 -2.95 -5.02
CA ASN A 392 28.09 -4.14 -5.55
C ASN A 392 27.28 -5.43 -5.28
N PRO A 393 27.41 -6.49 -6.10
CA PRO A 393 26.62 -7.73 -5.94
C PRO A 393 26.83 -8.50 -4.63
N LYS A 394 27.85 -8.17 -3.83
CA LYS A 394 28.05 -8.74 -2.49
C LYS A 394 27.32 -7.97 -1.39
N MET A 395 26.64 -6.87 -1.73
CA MET A 395 25.97 -5.95 -0.78
C MET A 395 26.90 -5.47 0.35
N LYS A 396 28.19 -5.27 0.04
CA LYS A 396 29.19 -4.77 0.98
C LYS A 396 29.27 -3.24 0.95
N TYR A 397 29.28 -2.56 2.09
CA TYR A 397 29.52 -1.12 2.15
C TYR A 397 31.03 -0.86 2.08
N THR A 398 31.48 -0.14 1.06
CA THR A 398 32.91 0.12 0.82
C THR A 398 33.15 1.61 0.65
N ARG A 399 34.38 2.07 0.93
CA ARG A 399 34.79 3.45 0.67
C ARG A 399 34.54 3.87 -0.78
N PHE A 400 34.75 2.96 -1.74
CA PHE A 400 34.44 3.18 -3.16
C PHE A 400 32.95 3.29 -3.47
N LEU A 401 32.04 2.74 -2.65
CA LEU A 401 30.61 2.94 -2.82
C LEU A 401 30.18 4.34 -2.38
N GLU A 402 30.71 4.79 -1.24
CA GLU A 402 30.37 6.08 -0.62
C GLU A 402 30.99 7.29 -1.34
N GLN A 403 32.20 7.14 -1.90
CA GLN A 403 32.90 8.20 -2.63
C GLN A 403 32.38 8.45 -4.07
N LYS A 404 31.22 7.91 -4.44
CA LYS A 404 30.59 8.16 -5.75
C LYS A 404 29.70 9.39 -5.71
N ASP A 405 29.64 10.10 -6.83
CA ASP A 405 28.55 11.03 -7.10
C ASP A 405 27.20 10.29 -7.00
N ASP A 406 26.22 10.88 -6.32
CA ASP A 406 24.92 10.25 -6.00
C ASP A 406 25.07 8.85 -5.33
N ALA A 407 26.06 8.66 -4.44
CA ALA A 407 26.23 7.41 -3.70
C ALA A 407 24.93 6.98 -2.96
N PRO A 408 24.55 5.69 -3.00
CA PRO A 408 23.25 5.23 -2.48
C PRO A 408 23.21 5.09 -0.95
N THR A 409 23.94 5.93 -0.22
CA THR A 409 24.14 5.84 1.24
C THR A 409 22.82 5.91 2.03
N ALA A 410 21.86 6.70 1.54
CA ALA A 410 20.55 6.81 2.15
C ALA A 410 19.72 5.52 2.01
N PHE A 411 19.79 4.87 0.85
CA PHE A 411 19.17 3.56 0.60
C PHE A 411 19.84 2.49 1.47
N THR A 412 21.17 2.43 1.52
CA THR A 412 21.89 1.41 2.28
C THR A 412 21.60 1.49 3.77
N GLN A 413 21.36 2.68 4.31
CA GLN A 413 20.89 2.83 5.69
C GLN A 413 19.45 2.32 5.91
N MET A 414 18.51 2.58 4.98
CA MET A 414 17.13 2.05 5.11
C MET A 414 17.10 0.51 5.11
N VAL A 415 17.97 -0.13 4.31
CA VAL A 415 18.01 -1.59 4.14
C VAL A 415 19.19 -2.27 4.84
N TRP A 416 19.79 -1.59 5.82
CA TRP A 416 20.83 -2.18 6.66
C TRP A 416 20.22 -3.27 7.55
N ALA A 417 20.58 -4.54 7.33
CA ALA A 417 19.97 -5.69 7.99
C ALA A 417 19.97 -5.55 9.52
N LYS A 418 21.11 -5.14 10.10
CA LYS A 418 21.28 -4.96 11.54
C LYS A 418 20.49 -3.79 12.12
N SER A 419 20.08 -2.78 11.35
CA SER A 419 19.31 -1.64 11.85
C SER A 419 17.85 -2.04 12.04
N TYR A 420 17.42 -2.26 13.29
CA TYR A 420 16.07 -2.70 13.64
C TYR A 420 15.29 -1.69 14.49
N LYS A 421 15.90 -0.55 14.84
CA LYS A 421 15.23 0.59 15.47
C LYS A 421 15.27 1.80 14.55
N ILE A 422 14.18 2.55 14.51
CA ILE A 422 14.09 3.83 13.79
C ILE A 422 13.29 4.85 14.61
N GLY A 423 13.69 6.11 14.57
CA GLY A 423 12.90 7.23 15.07
C GLY A 423 13.18 8.47 14.23
N CYS A 424 12.18 9.32 13.99
CA CYS A 424 12.31 10.46 13.09
C CYS A 424 11.75 11.74 13.69
N GLY A 425 12.34 12.87 13.28
CA GLY A 425 11.90 14.22 13.62
C GLY A 425 11.60 15.02 12.37
N VAL A 426 10.67 15.96 12.48
CA VAL A 426 10.28 16.87 11.39
C VAL A 426 10.19 18.29 11.92
N ARG A 427 10.77 19.23 11.17
CA ARG A 427 10.72 20.65 11.51
C ARG A 427 10.33 21.49 10.32
N ARG A 428 9.37 22.40 10.53
CA ARG A 428 9.14 23.51 9.60
C ARG A 428 10.20 24.58 9.81
N CYS A 429 10.97 24.86 8.75
CA CYS A 429 12.02 25.87 8.70
C CYS A 429 11.55 27.07 7.87
N SER A 430 12.36 28.13 7.80
CA SER A 430 12.01 29.38 7.10
C SER A 430 11.72 29.21 5.60
N SER A 431 12.42 28.30 4.93
CA SER A 431 12.34 28.06 3.48
C SER A 431 12.15 26.59 3.08
N SER A 432 12.00 25.69 4.05
CA SER A 432 11.81 24.25 3.81
C SER A 432 11.08 23.55 4.96
N THR A 433 10.62 22.33 4.75
CA THR A 433 10.33 21.38 5.85
C THR A 433 11.44 20.33 5.87
N PHE A 434 12.15 20.23 6.99
CA PHE A 434 13.30 19.36 7.20
C PHE A 434 12.87 18.07 7.91
N VAL A 435 13.29 16.92 7.41
CA VAL A 435 13.00 15.58 7.94
C VAL A 435 14.31 14.87 8.25
N VAL A 436 14.42 14.34 9.46
CA VAL A 436 15.57 13.58 9.95
C VAL A 436 15.07 12.23 10.43
N CYS A 437 15.71 11.13 10.02
CA CYS A 437 15.48 9.80 10.60
C CYS A 437 16.79 9.23 11.15
N ARG A 438 16.74 8.73 12.39
CA ARG A 438 17.82 8.07 13.12
C ARG A 438 17.61 6.56 13.13
N TYR A 439 18.69 5.80 13.02
CA TYR A 439 18.66 4.33 12.91
C TYR A 439 19.59 3.69 13.96
N SER A 440 19.15 2.61 14.61
CA SER A 440 19.99 1.86 15.57
C SER A 440 19.86 0.33 15.44
N PRO A 441 20.96 -0.43 15.59
CA PRO A 441 22.35 -0.02 15.39
C PRO A 441 22.57 0.75 14.07
N ARG A 442 23.60 1.59 14.00
CA ARG A 442 23.90 2.35 12.78
C ARG A 442 24.23 1.44 11.61
N GLY A 443 23.92 1.91 10.40
CA GLY A 443 24.41 1.34 9.17
C GLY A 443 25.64 2.07 8.64
N ASN A 444 25.92 1.83 7.36
CA ASN A 444 26.97 2.51 6.59
C ASN A 444 28.34 2.46 7.28
N ILE A 445 28.68 1.26 7.79
CA ILE A 445 29.99 0.97 8.40
C ILE A 445 30.90 0.40 7.30
N TYR A 446 32.12 0.94 7.17
CA TYR A 446 33.07 0.43 6.18
C TYR A 446 33.38 -1.04 6.38
N ASP A 447 33.49 -1.74 5.26
CA ASP A 447 33.79 -3.17 5.15
C ASP A 447 32.78 -4.13 5.79
N GLU A 448 31.67 -3.63 6.33
CA GLU A 448 30.52 -4.44 6.69
C GLU A 448 29.57 -4.71 5.50
N PHE A 449 28.75 -5.74 5.66
CA PHE A 449 27.67 -6.07 4.75
C PHE A 449 26.40 -5.30 5.12
N ILE A 450 25.79 -4.64 4.14
CA ILE A 450 24.49 -3.99 4.27
C ILE A 450 23.45 -5.05 4.67
N TYR A 451 23.50 -6.21 4.03
CA TYR A 451 22.86 -7.44 4.47
C TYR A 451 23.59 -8.65 3.87
N TYR A 452 23.36 -9.85 4.41
CA TYR A 452 23.93 -11.07 3.87
C TYR A 452 23.09 -11.62 2.71
N THR A 453 23.75 -11.88 1.58
CA THR A 453 23.12 -12.33 0.34
C THR A 453 22.92 -13.85 0.34
N GLY A 454 21.78 -14.33 -0.19
CA GLY A 454 21.55 -15.78 -0.35
C GLY A 454 20.44 -16.11 -1.36
N THR A 455 20.06 -17.38 -1.44
CA THR A 455 18.99 -17.87 -2.33
C THR A 455 17.61 -17.93 -1.68
N THR A 456 17.56 -17.86 -0.34
CA THR A 456 16.33 -18.00 0.45
C THR A 456 16.28 -16.85 1.45
N PRO A 457 15.25 -15.99 1.41
CA PRO A 457 15.05 -14.98 2.44
C PRO A 457 14.94 -15.63 3.82
N CYS A 458 15.32 -14.89 4.87
CA CYS A 458 15.28 -15.37 6.26
C CYS A 458 16.14 -16.60 6.61
N ALA A 459 17.02 -17.10 5.72
CA ALA A 459 17.85 -18.28 5.98
C ALA A 459 18.83 -18.14 7.17
N MET A 460 18.98 -16.95 7.76
CA MET A 460 19.76 -16.66 8.96
C MET A 460 18.94 -16.03 10.09
N CYS A 461 17.60 -16.11 10.04
CA CYS A 461 16.76 -15.74 11.17
C CYS A 461 16.76 -16.85 12.23
N LEU A 462 16.75 -16.49 13.51
CA LEU A 462 16.79 -17.46 14.62
C LEU A 462 15.47 -18.22 14.82
N ASN A 463 14.33 -17.53 14.72
CA ASN A 463 13.05 -18.05 15.24
C ASN A 463 11.90 -18.07 14.21
N ALA A 464 11.80 -17.06 13.36
CA ALA A 464 10.68 -16.90 12.42
C ALA A 464 11.08 -16.08 11.20
N CYS A 465 10.21 -16.10 10.19
CA CYS A 465 10.26 -15.25 9.02
C CYS A 465 8.85 -14.69 8.77
N LYS A 466 8.72 -13.38 8.69
CA LYS A 466 7.46 -12.71 8.34
C LYS A 466 7.77 -11.71 7.23
N ASP A 467 7.08 -11.81 6.10
CA ASP A 467 7.26 -10.91 4.96
C ASP A 467 8.74 -10.76 4.54
N ALA A 468 9.49 -11.87 4.51
CA ALA A 468 10.94 -11.92 4.26
C ALA A 468 11.85 -11.18 5.29
N LEU A 469 11.32 -10.86 6.48
CA LEU A 469 12.04 -10.22 7.59
C LEU A 469 12.19 -11.16 8.79
N CYS A 470 13.34 -11.08 9.45
CA CYS A 470 13.59 -11.67 10.76
C CYS A 470 12.93 -10.83 11.86
N PRO A 471 12.39 -11.45 12.94
CA PRO A 471 11.97 -10.73 14.14
C PRO A 471 13.10 -9.85 14.68
N ALA A 472 12.79 -8.60 15.02
CA ALA A 472 13.72 -7.71 15.69
C ALA A 472 14.26 -8.35 16.99
N PRO A 473 15.54 -8.16 17.34
CA PRO A 473 16.07 -8.60 18.63
C PRO A 473 15.25 -8.05 19.80
N SER A 474 14.99 -8.91 20.78
CA SER A 474 14.52 -8.51 22.11
C SER A 474 15.43 -7.43 22.69
N ALA A 475 14.84 -6.47 23.41
CA ALA A 475 15.59 -5.42 24.10
C ALA A 475 16.34 -5.98 25.32
#